data_AF-A0AAD0RGF4-F1
#
_entry.id   AF-A0AAD0RGF4-F1
#
_cell.length_a   1.000
_cell.length_b   1.000
_cell.length_c   1.000
_cell.angle_alpha   90.00
_cell.angle_beta   90.00
_cell.angle_gamma   90.00
#
_symmetry.space_group_name_H-M   'P 1'
#
loop_
_entity.id
_entity.type
_entity.pdbx_description
1 polymer ?
#
loop_
_entity_poly.entity_id
_entity_poly.type
_entity_poly.pdbx_seq_one_letter_code
_entity_poly.pdbx_strand_id
1 'polypeptide(L)'
;MMTDFKNLLFRAGFMNFGKLNRKQVCEFLMVKERTLERWISKNKPCPRAVRLLEMRINGSVSNDKAWDGFFICRDGYLWTPRGARYEPDYINKIDILQRTSRYHEAQTASLQAEIDYLKELVVARDKLKEMGRDLIEMSDRFRFKDAMLRFEQQKKDKSA
;
A
#
# COMPACT_ATOMS: atom_id res chain seq x y z
N MET A 1 -0.90 34.17 -25.68
CA MET A 1 -1.77 34.83 -24.68
C MET A 1 -0.88 35.19 -23.50
N MET A 2 -0.71 36.47 -23.16
CA MET A 2 0.20 36.89 -22.08
C MET A 2 -0.38 36.41 -20.75
N THR A 3 0.17 35.32 -20.20
CA THR A 3 -0.28 34.75 -18.93
C THR A 3 -0.04 35.77 -17.83
N ASP A 4 -1.09 36.18 -17.11
CA ASP A 4 -0.97 37.08 -15.97
C ASP A 4 0.00 36.49 -14.93
N PHE A 5 1.00 37.27 -14.53
CA PHE A 5 2.05 36.82 -13.62
C PHE A 5 1.48 36.40 -12.26
N LYS A 6 0.40 37.03 -11.79
CA LYS A 6 -0.28 36.61 -10.56
C LYS A 6 -0.91 35.22 -10.71
N ASN A 7 -1.51 34.93 -11.86
CA ASN A 7 -2.04 33.61 -12.17
C ASN A 7 -0.92 32.54 -12.23
N LEU A 8 0.24 32.89 -12.79
CA LEU A 8 1.40 31.98 -12.76
C LEU A 8 1.86 31.66 -11.33
N LEU A 9 1.94 32.67 -10.46
CA LEU A 9 2.29 32.48 -9.05
C LEU A 9 1.25 31.63 -8.30
N PHE A 10 -0.04 31.82 -8.61
CA PHE A 10 -1.12 31.01 -8.08
C PHE A 10 -0.99 29.54 -8.51
N ARG A 11 -0.86 29.28 -9.82
CA ARG A 11 -0.72 27.93 -10.36
C ARG A 11 0.54 27.22 -9.88
N ALA A 12 1.63 27.96 -9.64
CA ALA A 12 2.86 27.42 -9.07
C ALA A 12 2.74 27.11 -7.55
N GLY A 13 1.59 27.40 -6.93
CA GLY A 13 1.30 27.05 -5.53
C GLY A 13 1.89 28.02 -4.50
N PHE A 14 2.18 29.26 -4.88
CA PHE A 14 2.71 30.26 -3.94
C PHE A 14 1.63 31.10 -3.24
N MET A 15 0.36 30.86 -3.57
CA MET A 15 -0.77 31.54 -2.96
C MET A 15 -1.39 30.64 -1.89
N ASN A 16 -1.52 31.14 -0.66
CA ASN A 16 -2.18 30.45 0.44
C ASN A 16 -3.28 31.34 1.03
N PHE A 17 -4.52 30.86 1.06
CA PHE A 17 -5.71 31.62 1.48
C PHE A 17 -5.80 33.03 0.86
N GLY A 18 -5.50 33.15 -0.44
CA GLY A 18 -5.51 34.41 -1.17
C GLY A 18 -4.32 35.35 -0.90
N LYS A 19 -3.38 34.98 -0.02
CA LYS A 19 -2.15 35.73 0.24
C LYS A 19 -0.95 35.09 -0.46
N LEU A 20 -0.13 35.93 -1.08
CA LEU A 20 1.11 35.50 -1.72
C LEU A 20 2.20 35.26 -0.67
N ASN A 21 2.81 34.06 -0.67
CA ASN A 21 3.99 33.79 0.12
C ASN A 21 5.25 34.38 -0.55
N ARG A 22 5.43 35.69 -0.40
CA ARG A 22 6.51 36.45 -1.05
C ARG A 22 7.90 35.89 -0.75
N LYS A 23 8.15 35.44 0.48
CA LYS A 23 9.45 34.88 0.89
C LYS A 23 9.81 33.64 0.05
N GLN A 24 8.89 32.67 -0.03
CA GLN A 24 9.09 31.46 -0.82
C GLN A 24 9.25 31.75 -2.32
N VAL A 25 8.52 32.73 -2.86
CA VAL A 25 8.67 33.14 -4.26
C VAL A 25 10.05 33.73 -4.51
N CYS A 26 10.50 34.63 -3.64
CA CYS A 26 11.81 35.26 -3.73
C CYS A 26 12.95 34.24 -3.64
N GLU A 27 12.85 33.28 -2.72
CA GLU A 27 13.81 32.17 -2.57
C GLU A 27 13.83 31.30 -3.83
N PHE A 28 12.66 30.87 -4.31
CA PHE A 28 12.56 30.00 -5.49
C PHE A 28 13.04 30.68 -6.78
N LEU A 29 12.65 31.94 -7.00
CA LEU A 29 13.05 32.70 -8.20
C LEU A 29 14.44 33.35 -8.07
N MET A 30 15.06 33.28 -6.89
CA MET A 30 16.33 33.92 -6.57
C MET A 30 16.32 35.44 -6.85
N VAL A 31 15.28 36.13 -6.38
CA VAL A 31 15.12 37.59 -6.56
C VAL A 31 14.84 38.31 -5.24
N LYS A 32 15.14 39.61 -5.21
CA LYS A 32 14.77 40.50 -4.11
C LYS A 32 13.28 40.85 -4.16
N GLU A 33 12.68 41.11 -3.00
CA GLU A 33 11.25 41.44 -2.88
C GLU A 33 10.83 42.65 -3.72
N ARG A 34 11.68 43.69 -3.80
CA ARG A 34 11.44 44.86 -4.69
C ARG A 34 11.30 44.46 -6.16
N THR A 35 12.06 43.48 -6.62
CA THR A 35 11.96 42.99 -8.01
C THR A 35 10.67 42.24 -8.22
N LEU A 36 10.28 41.39 -7.26
CA LEU A 36 9.01 40.67 -7.28
C LEU A 36 7.83 41.64 -7.31
N GLU A 37 7.80 42.63 -6.42
CA GLU A 37 6.75 43.64 -6.36
C GLU A 37 6.65 44.39 -7.70
N ARG A 38 7.78 44.85 -8.25
CA ARG A 38 7.82 45.51 -9.57
C ARG A 38 7.25 44.62 -10.68
N TRP A 39 7.54 43.32 -10.67
CA TRP A 39 7.00 42.38 -11.66
C TRP A 39 5.50 42.16 -11.50
N ILE A 40 5.01 42.09 -10.26
CA ILE A 40 3.57 41.98 -9.96
C ILE A 40 2.82 43.24 -10.39
N SER A 41 3.33 44.43 -10.07
CA SER A 41 2.64 45.68 -10.41
C SER A 41 2.62 45.97 -11.91
N LYS A 42 3.73 45.66 -12.61
CA LYS A 42 3.88 45.97 -14.04
C LYS A 42 3.53 44.79 -14.97
N ASN A 43 3.15 43.65 -14.39
CA ASN A 43 2.95 42.37 -15.10
C ASN A 43 4.06 42.06 -16.13
N LYS A 44 5.32 42.30 -15.74
CA LYS A 44 6.48 42.20 -16.64
C LYS A 44 7.62 41.40 -15.98
N PRO A 45 7.40 40.11 -15.65
CA PRO A 45 8.46 39.25 -15.15
C PRO A 45 9.52 39.02 -16.23
N CYS A 46 10.74 38.65 -15.83
CA CYS A 46 11.73 38.24 -16.81
C CYS A 46 11.35 36.85 -17.40
N PRO A 47 11.68 36.56 -18.68
CA PRO A 47 11.35 35.28 -19.30
C PRO A 47 11.90 34.06 -18.54
N ARG A 48 13.05 34.20 -17.88
CA ARG A 48 13.64 33.13 -17.05
C ARG A 48 12.79 32.80 -15.83
N ALA A 49 12.21 33.81 -15.17
CA ALA A 49 11.33 33.60 -14.03
C ALA A 49 10.02 32.91 -14.47
N VAL A 50 9.47 33.30 -15.61
CA VAL A 50 8.29 32.64 -16.19
C VAL A 50 8.57 31.16 -16.45
N ARG A 51 9.69 30.83 -17.12
CA ARG A 51 10.08 29.44 -17.37
C ARG A 51 10.26 28.62 -16.09
N LEU A 52 10.86 29.19 -15.04
CA LEU A 52 11.01 28.49 -13.76
C LEU A 52 9.65 28.21 -13.09
N LEU A 53 8.70 29.14 -13.15
CA LEU A 53 7.35 28.92 -12.66
C LEU A 53 6.62 27.84 -13.46
N GLU A 54 6.75 27.85 -14.80
CA GLU A 54 6.19 26.82 -15.66
C GLU A 54 6.78 25.43 -15.38
N MET A 55 8.10 25.34 -15.20
CA MET A 55 8.75 24.08 -14.82
C MET A 55 8.22 23.55 -13.49
N ARG A 56 7.97 24.42 -12.51
CA ARG A 56 7.35 24.00 -11.24
C ARG A 56 5.89 23.58 -11.42
N ILE A 57 5.11 24.32 -12.20
CA ILE A 57 3.70 23.99 -12.50
C ILE A 57 3.61 22.60 -13.16
N ASN A 58 4.55 22.28 -14.04
CA ASN A 58 4.61 20.99 -14.73
C ASN A 58 5.23 19.87 -13.86
N GLY A 59 5.58 20.16 -12.61
CA GLY A 59 6.20 19.20 -11.69
C GLY A 59 7.67 18.88 -12.01
N SER A 60 8.32 19.61 -12.92
CA SER A 60 9.72 19.36 -13.32
C SER A 60 10.74 19.85 -12.28
N VAL A 61 10.33 20.72 -11.35
CA VAL A 61 11.16 21.20 -10.25
C VAL A 61 10.36 21.07 -8.96
N SER A 62 10.82 20.20 -8.07
CA SER A 62 10.32 20.11 -6.70
C SER A 62 10.98 21.16 -5.82
N ASN A 63 10.21 21.74 -4.89
CA ASN A 63 10.74 22.57 -3.80
C ASN A 63 10.33 21.97 -2.44
N ASP A 64 10.05 20.66 -2.42
CA ASP A 64 9.74 19.90 -1.22
C ASP A 64 11.04 19.51 -0.52
N LYS A 65 11.10 19.71 0.80
CA LYS A 65 12.27 19.42 1.65
C LYS A 65 12.69 17.95 1.61
N ALA A 66 11.78 17.03 1.28
CA ALA A 66 12.12 15.63 1.11
C ALA A 66 13.16 15.39 -0.01
N TRP A 67 13.28 16.34 -0.94
CA TRP A 67 14.26 16.31 -2.03
C TRP A 67 15.56 17.07 -1.71
N ASP A 68 15.74 17.56 -0.47
CA ASP A 68 16.95 18.28 -0.08
C ASP A 68 18.20 17.38 -0.26
N GLY A 69 19.18 17.91 -1.00
CA GLY A 69 20.42 17.21 -1.35
C GLY A 69 20.30 16.19 -2.48
N PHE A 70 19.10 15.99 -3.04
CA PHE A 70 18.93 15.26 -4.30
C PHE A 70 19.08 16.23 -5.47
N PHE A 71 19.71 15.77 -6.54
CA PHE A 71 19.79 16.56 -7.78
C PHE A 71 19.90 15.65 -9.00
N ILE A 72 19.29 16.10 -10.10
CA ILE A 72 19.51 15.47 -11.41
C ILE A 72 20.72 16.15 -12.02
N CYS A 73 21.78 15.40 -12.30
CA CYS A 73 22.98 15.96 -12.92
C CYS A 73 22.74 16.26 -14.40
N ARG A 74 23.69 16.97 -15.03
CA ARG A 74 23.67 17.30 -16.47
C ARG A 74 23.45 16.06 -17.35
N ASP A 75 24.02 14.93 -16.95
CA ASP A 75 23.97 13.67 -17.71
C ASP A 75 22.67 12.86 -17.46
N GLY A 76 21.72 13.39 -16.69
CA GLY A 76 20.39 12.78 -16.49
C GLY A 76 20.29 11.76 -15.36
N TYR A 77 21.32 11.59 -14.55
CA TYR A 77 21.29 10.72 -13.37
C TYR A 77 20.74 11.43 -12.13
N LEU A 78 19.98 10.72 -11.30
CA LEU A 78 19.59 11.17 -9.97
C LEU A 78 20.73 10.89 -8.99
N TRP A 79 21.29 11.95 -8.41
CA TRP A 79 22.21 11.86 -7.27
C TRP A 79 21.44 11.97 -5.97
N THR A 80 21.86 11.16 -5.01
CA THR A 80 21.34 11.19 -3.65
C THR A 80 22.31 11.91 -2.70
N PRO A 81 21.82 12.42 -1.56
CA PRO A 81 22.66 13.05 -0.54
C PRO A 81 23.79 12.15 -0.02
N ARG A 82 23.60 10.82 -0.11
CA ARG A 82 24.56 9.80 0.36
C ARG A 82 25.60 9.42 -0.69
N GLY A 83 25.59 10.05 -1.87
CA GLY A 83 26.55 9.78 -2.94
C GLY A 83 26.19 8.58 -3.83
N ALA A 84 24.99 8.02 -3.72
CA ALA A 84 24.50 7.05 -4.69
C ALA A 84 23.95 7.74 -5.93
N ARG A 85 24.14 7.11 -7.09
CA ARG A 85 23.68 7.56 -8.41
C ARG A 85 22.69 6.55 -8.99
N TYR A 86 21.56 7.04 -9.48
CA TYR A 86 20.54 6.22 -10.11
C TYR A 86 20.22 6.69 -11.52
N GLU A 87 20.21 5.74 -12.45
CA GLU A 87 19.76 5.97 -13.82
C GLU A 87 18.23 5.97 -13.87
N PRO A 88 17.58 6.69 -14.80
CA PRO A 88 16.13 6.70 -14.91
C PRO A 88 15.52 5.29 -15.03
N ASP A 89 16.15 4.41 -15.81
CA ASP A 89 15.69 3.01 -15.97
C ASP A 89 15.79 2.21 -14.67
N TYR A 90 16.80 2.48 -13.85
CA TYR A 90 16.95 1.84 -12.54
C TYR A 90 15.81 2.21 -11.59
N ILE A 91 15.36 3.48 -11.62
CA ILE A 91 14.23 3.93 -10.81
C ILE A 91 12.94 3.21 -11.23
N ASN A 92 12.70 3.04 -12.54
CA ASN A 92 11.55 2.28 -13.05
C ASN A 92 11.58 0.82 -12.59
N LYS A 93 12.76 0.18 -12.61
CA LYS A 93 12.94 -1.19 -12.12
C LYS A 93 12.61 -1.33 -10.64
N ILE A 94 12.95 -0.34 -9.81
CA ILE A 94 12.61 -0.35 -8.37
C ILE A 94 11.09 -0.36 -8.17
N ASP A 95 10.33 0.47 -8.89
CA ASP A 95 8.86 0.50 -8.77
C ASP A 95 8.25 -0.86 -9.15
N ILE A 96 8.73 -1.48 -10.23
CA ILE A 96 8.30 -2.82 -10.63
C ILE A 96 8.61 -3.84 -9.53
N LEU A 97 9.84 -3.84 -9.00
CA LEU A 97 10.24 -4.76 -7.93
C LEU A 97 9.39 -4.60 -6.67
N GLN A 98 9.07 -3.37 -6.26
CA GLN A 98 8.21 -3.13 -5.11
C GLN A 98 6.79 -3.66 -5.32
N ARG A 99 6.22 -3.48 -6.52
CA ARG A 99 4.90 -4.02 -6.86
C ARG A 99 4.90 -5.54 -6.87
N THR A 100 5.93 -6.16 -7.45
CA THR A 100 6.10 -7.61 -7.47
C THR A 100 6.26 -8.19 -6.06
N SER A 101 7.05 -7.55 -5.18
CA SER A 101 7.18 -7.96 -3.77
C SER A 101 5.83 -7.96 -3.06
N ARG A 102 5.06 -6.87 -3.16
CA ARG A 102 3.72 -6.76 -2.55
C ARG A 102 2.76 -7.83 -3.05
N TYR A 103 2.81 -8.15 -4.34
CA TYR A 103 2.00 -9.22 -4.92
C TYR A 103 2.36 -10.59 -4.32
N HIS A 104 3.65 -10.92 -4.25
CA HIS A 104 4.11 -12.18 -3.66
C HIS A 104 3.82 -12.28 -2.17
N GLU A 105 3.95 -11.18 -1.41
CA GLU A 105 3.57 -11.12 0.00
C GLU A 105 2.08 -11.43 0.19
N ALA A 106 1.22 -10.82 -0.62
CA ALA A 106 -0.23 -11.08 -0.57
C ALA A 106 -0.57 -12.54 -0.95
N GLN A 107 0.09 -13.08 -1.98
CA GLN A 107 -0.09 -14.47 -2.39
C GLN A 107 0.35 -15.45 -1.29
N THR A 108 1.48 -15.17 -0.63
CA THR A 108 1.99 -15.98 0.47
C THR A 108 1.02 -15.98 1.66
N ALA A 109 0.46 -14.81 2.00
CA ALA A 109 -0.53 -14.70 3.07
C ALA A 109 -1.81 -15.50 2.74
N SER A 110 -2.28 -15.45 1.49
CA SER A 110 -3.45 -16.22 1.04
C SER A 110 -3.21 -17.73 1.11
N LEU A 111 -2.04 -18.20 0.63
CA LEU A 111 -1.67 -19.61 0.69
C LEU A 111 -1.53 -20.10 2.13
N GLN A 112 -1.00 -19.25 3.02
CA GLN A 112 -0.88 -19.58 4.44
C GLN A 112 -2.28 -19.75 5.07
N ALA A 113 -3.22 -18.87 4.77
CA ALA A 113 -4.60 -18.98 5.25
C ALA A 113 -5.29 -20.26 4.74
N GLU A 114 -5.06 -20.64 3.48
CA GLU A 114 -5.60 -21.87 2.91
C GLU A 114 -4.99 -23.12 3.58
N ILE A 115 -3.68 -23.12 3.83
CA ILE A 115 -3.00 -24.18 4.58
C ILE A 115 -3.61 -24.33 5.98
N ASP A 116 -3.84 -23.23 6.68
CA ASP A 116 -4.38 -23.27 8.04
C ASP A 116 -5.83 -23.75 8.06
N TYR A 117 -6.66 -23.34 7.10
CA TYR A 117 -8.00 -23.88 6.91
C TYR A 117 -7.99 -25.40 6.62
N LEU A 118 -7.09 -25.87 5.75
CA LEU A 118 -6.97 -27.30 5.46
C LEU A 118 -6.54 -28.10 6.70
N LYS A 119 -5.66 -27.55 7.55
CA LYS A 119 -5.31 -28.18 8.83
C LYS A 119 -6.53 -28.31 9.75
N GLU A 120 -7.35 -27.27 9.85
CA GLU A 120 -8.58 -27.31 10.64
C GLU A 120 -9.54 -28.40 10.15
N LEU A 121 -9.70 -28.53 8.82
CA LEU A 121 -10.53 -29.59 8.23
C LEU A 121 -10.00 -31.00 8.54
N VAL A 122 -8.67 -31.20 8.50
CA VAL A 122 -8.05 -32.48 8.87
C VAL A 122 -8.34 -32.81 10.33
N VAL A 123 -8.20 -31.84 11.23
CA VAL A 123 -8.51 -32.03 12.66
C VAL A 123 -10.00 -32.35 12.86
N ALA A 124 -10.90 -31.65 12.16
CA ALA A 124 -12.33 -31.92 12.23
C ALA A 124 -12.68 -33.33 11.73
N ARG A 125 -12.04 -33.77 10.64
CA ARG A 125 -12.20 -35.13 10.11
C ARG A 125 -11.76 -36.19 11.14
N ASP A 126 -10.64 -35.98 11.81
CA ASP A 126 -10.14 -36.96 12.78
C ASP A 126 -11.05 -37.04 14.01
N LYS A 127 -11.63 -35.92 14.46
CA LYS A 127 -12.69 -35.91 15.47
C LYS A 127 -13.94 -36.66 15.01
N LEU A 128 -14.37 -36.49 13.75
CA LEU A 128 -15.51 -37.23 13.20
C LEU A 128 -15.27 -38.74 13.17
N LYS A 129 -14.04 -39.17 12.85
CA LYS A 129 -13.67 -40.60 12.93
C LYS A 129 -13.71 -41.14 14.35
N GLU A 130 -13.27 -40.35 15.33
CA GLU A 130 -13.35 -40.72 16.74
C GLU A 130 -14.80 -40.91 17.19
N MET A 131 -15.65 -39.91 16.95
CA MET A 131 -17.10 -40.01 17.25
C MET A 131 -17.76 -41.19 16.53
N GLY A 132 -17.37 -41.47 15.28
CA GLY A 132 -17.84 -42.63 14.53
C GLY A 132 -17.47 -43.96 15.19
N ARG A 133 -16.26 -44.08 15.77
CA ARG A 133 -15.85 -45.27 16.51
C ARG A 133 -16.66 -45.44 17.80
N ASP A 134 -16.86 -44.35 18.54
CA ASP A 134 -17.65 -44.37 19.79
C ASP A 134 -19.10 -44.79 19.54
N LEU A 135 -19.70 -44.33 18.44
CA LEU A 135 -21.06 -44.70 18.04
C LEU A 135 -21.19 -46.19 17.69
N ILE A 136 -20.20 -46.75 16.99
CA ILE A 136 -20.17 -48.19 16.68
C ILE A 136 -20.11 -48.99 17.98
N GLU A 137 -19.21 -48.62 18.89
CA GLU A 137 -19.05 -49.31 20.18
C GLU A 137 -20.32 -49.25 21.02
N MET A 138 -20.99 -48.10 21.04
CA MET A 138 -22.27 -47.93 21.73
C MET A 138 -23.38 -48.79 21.11
N SER A 139 -23.45 -48.86 19.77
CA SER A 139 -24.40 -49.71 19.05
C SER A 139 -24.21 -51.19 19.38
N ASP A 140 -22.96 -51.66 19.42
CA ASP A 140 -22.63 -53.04 19.76
C ASP A 140 -23.03 -53.38 21.20
N ARG A 141 -22.81 -52.46 22.15
CA ARG A 141 -23.28 -52.62 23.54
C ARG A 141 -24.80 -52.72 23.63
N PHE A 142 -25.55 -51.90 22.90
CA PHE A 142 -27.01 -51.98 22.87
C PHE A 142 -27.50 -53.30 22.27
N ARG A 143 -26.92 -53.72 21.14
CA ARG A 143 -27.26 -55.02 20.52
C ARG A 143 -27.01 -56.20 21.46
N PHE A 144 -25.89 -56.18 22.18
CA PHE A 144 -25.58 -57.20 23.17
C PHE A 144 -26.60 -57.22 24.32
N LYS A 145 -26.96 -56.04 24.85
CA LYS A 145 -27.98 -55.92 25.91
C LYS A 145 -29.34 -56.44 25.47
N ASP A 146 -29.78 -56.11 24.25
CA ASP A 146 -31.04 -56.61 23.69
C ASP A 146 -31.02 -58.13 23.51
N ALA A 147 -29.89 -58.69 23.07
CA ALA A 147 -29.72 -60.15 22.97
C ALA A 147 -29.80 -60.84 24.34
N MET A 148 -29.17 -60.26 25.37
CA MET A 148 -29.27 -60.74 26.75
C MET A 148 -30.70 -60.72 27.28
N LEU A 149 -31.41 -59.60 27.11
CA LEU A 149 -32.80 -59.45 27.54
C LEU A 149 -33.70 -60.52 26.91
N ARG A 150 -33.57 -60.74 25.59
CA ARG A 150 -34.30 -61.80 24.88
C ARG A 150 -33.99 -63.19 25.44
N PHE A 151 -32.74 -63.47 25.78
CA PHE A 151 -32.33 -64.74 26.37
C PHE A 151 -32.91 -64.97 27.77
N GLU A 152 -32.90 -63.94 28.63
CA GLU A 152 -33.50 -63.99 29.96
C GLU A 152 -35.02 -64.22 29.90
N GLN A 153 -35.69 -63.59 28.94
CA GLN A 153 -37.13 -63.75 28.72
C GLN A 153 -37.46 -65.19 28.28
N GLN A 154 -36.72 -65.74 27.31
CA GLN A 154 -36.86 -67.14 26.89
C GLN A 154 -36.59 -68.14 28.03
N LYS A 155 -35.69 -67.82 28.96
CA LYS A 155 -35.40 -68.67 30.12
C LYS A 155 -36.56 -68.65 31.14
N LYS A 156 -37.17 -67.49 31.36
CA LYS A 156 -38.37 -67.35 32.22
C LYS A 156 -39.57 -68.08 31.63
N ASP A 157 -39.80 -67.96 30.32
CA ASP A 157 -40.92 -68.61 29.63
C ASP A 157 -40.81 -70.14 29.59
N LYS A 158 -39.59 -70.70 29.72
CA LYS A 158 -39.36 -72.15 29.83
C LYS A 158 -39.42 -72.70 31.26
N SER A 159 -39.52 -71.83 32.26
CA SER A 159 -39.53 -72.21 33.69
C SER A 159 -40.91 -72.02 34.34
N ALA A 160 -41.92 -71.66 33.55
CA ALA A 160 -43.34 -71.57 33.91
C ALA A 160 -44.11 -72.71 33.23
#